data_AF-A0A3R6YC64-F1
#
_entry.id   AF-A0A3R6YC64-F1
#
_cell.length_a   1.000
_cell.length_b   1.000
_cell.length_c   1.000
_cell.angle_alpha   90.00
_cell.angle_beta   90.00
_cell.angle_gamma   90.00
#
_symmetry.space_group_name_H-M   'P 1'
#
loop_
_entity.id
_entity.type
_entity.pdbx_description
1 polymer ?
#
loop_
_entity_poly.entity_id
_entity_poly.type
_entity_poly.pdbx_seq_one_letter_code
_entity_poly.pdbx_strand_id
1 'polypeptide(L)'
;MGRDTNVEIFRDTVDLVKTNPALRAEVAASTKKQEIILETDKVEVPSLSKYTENVRVIVSKKRSFEAAGAYRGKKVAVLNFASATNPGGGVTRGASAQEECLCRCSGLYSSLNVPETWDLFYTPHRKSKNPIHNDDIIYTPSVTVFKTDTVNPALMQEKDWYKVDIITCAAPNLREKPGSLQNV
;
A
#
# COMPACT_ATOMS: atom_id res chain seq x y z
N MET A 1 -16.27 -2.30 -12.57
CA MET A 1 -16.06 -0.84 -12.67
C MET A 1 -15.12 -0.58 -13.84
N GLY A 2 -15.36 0.49 -14.60
CA GLY A 2 -14.51 0.86 -15.73
C GLY A 2 -13.16 1.45 -15.29
N ARG A 3 -12.17 1.44 -16.19
CA ARG A 3 -10.85 2.05 -15.92
C ARG A 3 -10.96 3.55 -15.65
N ASP A 4 -11.81 4.26 -16.38
CA ASP A 4 -11.98 5.71 -16.24
C ASP A 4 -12.51 6.08 -14.85
N THR A 5 -13.52 5.36 -14.36
CA THR A 5 -14.03 5.53 -12.99
C THR A 5 -12.94 5.28 -11.94
N ASN A 6 -12.10 4.26 -12.12
CA ASN A 6 -10.98 4.02 -11.20
C ASN A 6 -9.97 5.18 -11.19
N VAL A 7 -9.72 5.80 -12.35
CA VAL A 7 -8.84 6.99 -12.47
C VAL A 7 -9.47 8.19 -11.77
N GLU A 8 -10.77 8.43 -11.96
CA GLU A 8 -11.50 9.51 -11.29
C GLU A 8 -11.47 9.37 -9.77
N ILE A 9 -11.78 8.17 -9.26
CA ILE A 9 -11.73 7.87 -7.81
C ILE A 9 -10.32 8.12 -7.27
N PHE A 10 -9.28 7.72 -8.01
CA PHE A 10 -7.90 7.94 -7.60
C PHE A 10 -7.53 9.43 -7.59
N ARG A 11 -7.92 10.19 -8.62
CA ARG A 11 -7.69 11.64 -8.67
C ARG A 11 -8.36 12.34 -7.48
N ASP A 12 -9.62 12.00 -7.22
CA ASP A 12 -10.35 12.50 -6.04
C ASP A 12 -9.63 12.13 -4.73
N THR A 13 -9.07 10.92 -4.60
CA THR A 13 -8.27 10.52 -3.43
C THR A 13 -7.04 11.42 -3.25
N VAL A 14 -6.29 11.68 -4.32
CA VAL A 14 -5.12 12.56 -4.29
C VAL A 14 -5.52 14.01 -3.97
N ASP A 15 -6.64 14.48 -4.52
CA ASP A 15 -7.13 15.83 -4.30
C ASP A 15 -7.65 16.03 -2.86
N LEU A 16 -8.30 15.02 -2.28
CA LEU A 16 -8.66 15.00 -0.85
C LEU A 16 -7.42 15.13 0.04
N VAL A 17 -6.35 14.37 -0.25
CA VAL A 17 -5.09 14.47 0.52
C VAL A 17 -4.46 15.86 0.42
N LYS A 18 -4.60 16.55 -0.72
CA LYS A 18 -4.05 17.91 -0.90
C LYS A 18 -4.88 18.99 -0.21
N THR A 19 -6.20 18.86 -0.30
CA THR A 19 -7.16 19.92 0.07
C THR A 19 -7.67 19.80 1.50
N ASN A 20 -7.81 18.59 2.03
CA ASN A 20 -8.20 18.37 3.42
C ASN A 20 -6.98 18.52 4.36
N PRO A 21 -6.97 19.51 5.27
CA PRO A 21 -5.81 19.76 6.15
C PRO A 21 -5.45 18.59 7.07
N ALA A 22 -6.45 17.85 7.56
CA ALA A 22 -6.23 16.70 8.42
C ALA A 22 -5.55 15.57 7.65
N LEU A 23 -6.09 15.17 6.50
CA LEU A 23 -5.47 14.13 5.64
C LEU A 23 -4.06 14.53 5.21
N ARG A 24 -3.86 15.80 4.83
CA ARG A 24 -2.54 16.31 4.44
C ARG A 24 -1.53 16.17 5.58
N ALA A 25 -1.91 16.57 6.80
CA ALA A 25 -1.05 16.48 7.97
C ALA A 25 -0.75 15.02 8.34
N GLU A 26 -1.75 14.15 8.29
CA GLU A 26 -1.58 12.73 8.60
C GLU A 26 -0.69 12.01 7.58
N VAL A 27 -0.88 12.26 6.29
CA VAL A 27 -0.02 11.73 5.22
C VAL A 27 1.40 12.24 5.38
N ALA A 28 1.60 13.55 5.61
CA ALA A 28 2.94 14.09 5.83
C ALA A 28 3.63 13.46 7.06
N ALA A 29 2.89 13.24 8.15
CA ALA A 29 3.41 12.60 9.35
C ALA A 29 3.73 11.12 9.14
N SER A 30 2.92 10.41 8.35
CA SER A 30 3.15 9.01 7.96
C SER A 30 4.40 8.90 7.07
N THR A 31 4.48 9.71 6.00
CA THR A 31 5.63 9.78 5.10
C THR A 31 6.93 10.13 5.83
N LYS A 32 6.90 11.07 6.79
CA LYS A 32 8.10 11.44 7.56
C LYS A 32 8.66 10.28 8.41
N LYS A 33 7.81 9.32 8.79
CA LYS A 33 8.18 8.14 9.57
C LYS A 33 8.34 6.89 8.70
N GLN A 34 8.24 7.04 7.38
CA GLN A 34 8.42 5.96 6.44
C GLN A 34 9.88 5.51 6.49
N GLU A 35 10.10 4.21 6.43
CA GLU A 35 11.42 3.60 6.44
C GLU A 35 11.56 2.75 5.17
N ILE A 36 12.71 2.87 4.51
CA ILE A 36 13.10 2.01 3.40
C ILE A 36 14.17 1.08 3.96
N ILE A 37 13.84 -0.20 4.01
CA ILE A 37 14.70 -1.25 4.52
C ILE A 37 15.22 -1.99 3.30
N LEU A 38 16.50 -1.89 3.03
CA LEU A 38 17.14 -2.55 1.90
C LEU A 38 17.45 -4.01 2.24
N GLU A 39 17.56 -4.87 1.23
CA GLU A 39 18.01 -6.27 1.39
C GLU A 39 19.34 -6.37 2.15
N THR A 40 20.21 -5.37 2.01
CA THR A 40 21.51 -5.31 2.68
C THR A 40 21.44 -4.84 4.14
N ASP A 41 20.31 -4.30 4.58
CA ASP A 41 20.15 -3.76 5.92
C ASP A 41 20.02 -4.89 6.94
N LYS A 42 20.61 -4.68 8.11
CA LYS A 42 20.48 -5.61 9.24
C LYS A 42 19.22 -5.27 10.00
N VAL A 43 18.20 -6.12 9.87
CA VAL A 43 16.99 -6.04 10.69
C VAL A 43 17.20 -6.86 11.96
N GLU A 44 17.06 -6.22 13.12
CA GLU A 44 17.04 -6.95 14.39
C GLU A 44 15.81 -7.85 14.45
N VAL A 45 16.05 -9.16 14.58
CA VAL A 45 14.96 -10.13 14.74
C VAL A 45 14.59 -10.17 16.22
N PRO A 46 13.38 -9.71 16.60
CA PRO A 46 12.95 -9.77 18.00
C PRO A 46 12.78 -11.22 18.45
N SER A 47 12.78 -11.45 19.77
CA SER A 47 12.51 -12.78 20.31
C SER A 47 11.18 -13.34 19.79
N LEU A 48 11.23 -14.54 19.24
CA LEU A 48 10.05 -15.27 18.76
C LEU A 48 9.14 -15.72 19.93
N SER A 49 9.62 -15.66 21.17
CA SER A 49 8.87 -16.03 22.38
C SER A 49 8.07 -14.87 22.99
N LYS A 50 7.73 -13.84 22.21
CA LYS A 50 7.03 -12.65 22.71
C LYS A 50 5.61 -12.93 23.20
N TYR A 51 4.94 -13.92 22.61
CA TYR A 51 3.56 -14.28 22.93
C TYR A 51 3.46 -15.77 23.25
N THR A 52 2.66 -16.09 24.25
CA THR A 52 2.38 -17.48 24.69
C THR A 52 1.09 -18.03 24.10
N GLU A 53 0.21 -17.16 23.61
CA GLU A 53 -1.03 -17.54 22.96
C GLU A 53 -0.80 -17.98 21.51
N ASN A 54 -1.58 -18.95 21.05
CA ASN A 54 -1.53 -19.40 19.66
C ASN A 54 -2.07 -18.32 18.72
N VAL A 55 -1.39 -18.11 17.59
CA VAL A 55 -1.87 -17.21 16.54
C VAL A 55 -3.17 -17.74 15.92
N ARG A 56 -4.16 -16.86 15.80
CA ARG A 56 -5.40 -17.18 15.08
C ARG A 56 -5.23 -16.86 13.60
N VAL A 57 -5.32 -17.89 12.75
CA VAL A 57 -5.30 -17.74 11.29
C VAL A 57 -6.73 -17.77 10.76
N ILE A 58 -7.11 -16.78 9.95
CA ILE A 58 -8.43 -16.67 9.33
C ILE A 58 -8.25 -16.41 7.84
N VAL A 59 -8.86 -17.24 7.01
CA VAL A 59 -8.92 -17.05 5.55
C VAL A 59 -10.31 -16.54 5.20
N SER A 60 -10.39 -15.47 4.40
CA SER A 60 -11.66 -14.87 4.00
C SER A 60 -11.60 -14.28 2.59
N LYS A 61 -12.77 -13.95 2.02
CA LYS A 61 -12.89 -13.27 0.72
C LYS A 61 -12.83 -11.74 0.83
N LYS A 62 -12.54 -11.20 2.02
CA LYS A 62 -12.51 -9.76 2.25
C LYS A 62 -11.36 -9.11 1.51
N ARG A 63 -11.56 -7.86 1.13
CA ARG A 63 -10.46 -7.01 0.63
C ARG A 63 -9.54 -6.61 1.79
N SER A 64 -8.31 -6.19 1.48
CA SER A 64 -7.27 -5.94 2.48
C SER A 64 -7.69 -4.91 3.55
N PHE A 65 -8.23 -3.76 3.14
CA PHE A 65 -8.66 -2.73 4.08
C PHE A 65 -10.03 -3.03 4.68
N GLU A 66 -10.90 -3.76 3.98
CA GLU A 66 -12.13 -4.29 4.56
C GLU A 66 -11.81 -5.21 5.76
N ALA A 67 -10.83 -6.11 5.61
CA ALA A 67 -10.37 -6.98 6.69
C ALA A 67 -9.71 -6.17 7.81
N ALA A 68 -8.82 -5.23 7.49
CA ALA A 68 -8.16 -4.37 8.47
C ALA A 68 -9.15 -3.49 9.25
N GLY A 69 -10.21 -3.01 8.60
CA GLY A 69 -11.26 -2.20 9.21
C GLY A 69 -12.05 -2.93 10.31
N ALA A 70 -12.04 -4.27 10.32
CA ALA A 70 -12.64 -5.04 11.42
C ALA A 70 -11.81 -4.99 12.72
N TYR A 71 -10.58 -4.47 12.66
CA TYR A 71 -9.63 -4.38 13.78
C TYR A 71 -9.25 -2.93 14.13
N ARG A 72 -10.13 -1.96 13.81
CA ARG A 72 -9.95 -0.55 14.19
C ARG A 72 -9.63 -0.42 15.69
N GLY A 73 -8.70 0.47 16.02
CA GLY A 73 -8.21 0.67 17.39
C GLY A 73 -7.13 -0.31 17.84
N LYS A 74 -6.79 -1.32 17.02
CA LYS A 74 -5.62 -2.19 17.24
C LYS A 74 -4.44 -1.75 16.37
N LYS A 75 -3.24 -2.27 16.66
CA LYS A 75 -2.09 -2.15 15.76
C LYS A 75 -2.21 -3.18 14.64
N VAL A 76 -2.53 -2.71 13.43
CA VAL A 76 -2.79 -3.54 12.26
C VAL A 76 -1.79 -3.20 11.17
N ALA A 77 -1.14 -4.22 10.61
CA ALA A 77 -0.30 -4.09 9.44
C ALA A 77 -0.99 -4.75 8.23
N VAL A 78 -0.89 -4.11 7.06
CA VAL A 78 -1.39 -4.64 5.78
C VAL A 78 -0.22 -4.75 4.81
N LEU A 79 -0.08 -5.91 4.19
CA LEU A 79 0.90 -6.12 3.12
C LEU A 79 0.36 -5.54 1.80
N ASN A 80 1.10 -4.62 1.19
CA ASN A 80 0.88 -4.11 -0.15
C ASN A 80 1.64 -4.98 -1.16
N PHE A 81 0.93 -5.53 -2.15
CA PHE A 81 1.52 -6.34 -3.22
C PHE A 81 2.07 -5.42 -4.31
N ALA A 82 3.25 -4.89 -4.02
CA ALA A 82 3.77 -3.71 -4.68
C ALA A 82 4.26 -3.99 -6.10
N SER A 83 4.11 -2.99 -6.96
CA SER A 83 4.89 -2.85 -8.18
C SER A 83 6.31 -2.40 -7.83
N ALA A 84 7.31 -3.18 -8.22
CA ALA A 84 8.73 -2.84 -8.05
C ALA A 84 9.13 -1.52 -8.72
N THR A 85 8.40 -1.09 -9.75
CA THR A 85 8.84 0.00 -10.63
C THR A 85 7.95 1.23 -10.63
N ASN A 86 6.79 1.20 -9.97
CA ASN A 86 5.84 2.30 -10.01
C ASN A 86 5.13 2.40 -8.67
N PRO A 87 5.14 3.56 -8.00
CA PRO A 87 4.36 3.74 -6.79
C PRO A 87 2.87 3.63 -7.12
N GLY A 88 2.17 2.74 -6.42
CA GLY A 88 0.77 2.48 -6.68
C GLY A 88 0.51 1.72 -7.99
N GLY A 89 1.52 1.06 -8.56
CA GLY A 89 1.38 0.24 -9.75
C GLY A 89 0.75 0.98 -10.93
N GLY A 90 -0.41 0.49 -11.38
CA GLY A 90 -1.19 1.07 -12.49
C GLY A 90 -2.31 2.00 -12.04
N VAL A 91 -2.30 2.52 -10.81
CA VAL A 91 -3.45 3.27 -10.24
C VAL A 91 -3.83 4.50 -11.08
N THR A 92 -2.84 5.20 -11.63
CA THR A 92 -3.01 6.36 -12.53
C THR A 92 -3.67 6.02 -13.87
N ARG A 93 -3.69 4.73 -14.24
CA ARG A 93 -4.29 4.19 -15.48
C ARG A 93 -5.55 3.38 -15.21
N GLY A 94 -6.07 3.42 -13.97
CA GLY A 94 -7.30 2.74 -13.60
C GLY A 94 -7.16 1.23 -13.43
N ALA A 95 -5.95 0.71 -13.24
CA ALA A 95 -5.75 -0.70 -12.90
C ALA A 95 -6.39 -1.04 -11.55
N SER A 96 -6.72 -2.32 -11.35
CA SER A 96 -7.60 -2.76 -10.27
C SER A 96 -7.03 -3.91 -9.42
N ALA A 97 -5.71 -4.11 -9.43
CA ALA A 97 -5.10 -5.06 -8.51
C ALA A 97 -5.09 -4.48 -7.08
N GLN A 98 -4.50 -5.25 -6.16
CA GLN A 98 -4.58 -4.97 -4.73
C GLN A 98 -3.94 -3.62 -4.38
N GLU A 99 -2.71 -3.36 -4.85
CA GLU A 99 -1.99 -2.11 -4.62
C GLU A 99 -2.82 -0.88 -5.07
N GLU A 100 -3.42 -0.93 -6.26
CA GLU A 100 -4.23 0.18 -6.76
C GLU A 100 -5.48 0.39 -5.91
N CYS A 101 -6.06 -0.67 -5.35
CA CYS A 101 -7.19 -0.55 -4.42
C CYS A 101 -6.75 0.14 -3.12
N LEU A 102 -5.59 -0.22 -2.56
CA LEU A 102 -5.05 0.44 -1.37
C LEU A 102 -4.79 1.93 -1.63
N CYS A 103 -4.19 2.24 -2.79
CA CYS A 103 -3.89 3.61 -3.20
C CYS A 103 -5.14 4.45 -3.45
N ARG A 104 -6.24 3.85 -3.92
CA ARG A 104 -7.52 4.56 -4.06
C ARG A 104 -8.20 4.84 -2.72
N CYS A 105 -7.95 4.03 -1.69
CA CYS A 105 -8.71 4.14 -0.44
C CYS A 105 -8.00 4.89 0.70
N SER A 106 -6.73 5.24 0.52
CA SER A 106 -5.87 5.74 1.60
C SER A 106 -4.85 6.76 1.11
N GLY A 107 -4.07 7.30 2.06
CA GLY A 107 -2.94 8.18 1.77
C GLY A 107 -1.69 7.50 1.20
N LEU A 108 -1.70 6.17 1.03
CA LEU A 108 -0.52 5.37 0.68
C LEU A 108 0.20 5.86 -0.58
N TYR A 109 -0.54 6.18 -1.66
CA TYR A 109 0.10 6.65 -2.89
C TYR A 109 0.95 7.92 -2.67
N SER A 110 0.45 8.86 -1.88
CA SER A 110 1.16 10.10 -1.57
C SER A 110 2.42 9.86 -0.74
N SER A 111 2.45 8.81 0.09
CA SER A 111 3.65 8.38 0.81
C SER A 111 4.62 7.58 -0.06
N LEU A 112 4.13 6.81 -1.04
CA LEU A 112 4.98 6.05 -1.96
C LEU A 112 5.55 6.91 -3.11
N ASN A 113 4.91 8.02 -3.45
CA ASN A 113 5.30 8.86 -4.57
C ASN A 113 6.10 10.09 -4.10
N VAL A 114 7.20 9.84 -3.37
CA VAL A 114 8.13 10.87 -2.88
C VAL A 114 9.55 10.62 -3.39
N PRO A 115 10.43 11.64 -3.46
CA PRO A 115 11.78 11.50 -4.01
C PRO A 115 12.58 10.36 -3.38
N GLU A 116 12.53 10.23 -2.05
CA GLU A 116 13.29 9.22 -1.31
C GLU A 116 12.95 7.79 -1.72
N THR A 117 11.65 7.45 -1.83
CA THR A 117 11.21 6.14 -2.31
C THR A 117 11.54 5.92 -3.79
N TRP A 118 11.57 6.99 -4.60
CA TRP A 118 12.03 6.91 -5.98
C TRP A 118 13.51 6.58 -6.09
N ASP A 119 14.34 7.23 -5.27
CA ASP A 119 15.79 7.11 -5.34
C ASP A 119 16.27 5.75 -4.79
N LEU A 120 15.67 5.29 -3.69
CA LEU A 120 16.12 4.09 -2.99
C LEU A 120 15.39 2.81 -3.41
N PHE A 121 14.13 2.87 -3.82
CA PHE A 121 13.34 1.69 -4.18
C PHE A 121 13.06 1.61 -5.69
N TYR A 122 12.25 2.53 -6.24
CA TYR A 122 11.71 2.34 -7.61
C TYR A 122 12.75 2.50 -8.72
N THR A 123 13.69 3.45 -8.60
CA THR A 123 14.70 3.69 -9.65
C THR A 123 15.71 2.56 -9.76
N PRO A 124 16.29 2.03 -8.67
CA PRO A 124 17.15 0.84 -8.71
C PRO A 124 16.45 -0.37 -9.34
N HIS A 125 15.21 -0.66 -8.94
CA HIS A 125 14.41 -1.75 -9.52
C HIS A 125 14.15 -1.57 -11.02
N ARG A 126 13.85 -0.34 -11.46
CA ARG A 126 13.69 -0.03 -12.89
C ARG A 126 14.98 -0.26 -13.69
N LYS A 127 16.12 0.09 -13.10
CA LYS A 127 17.44 -0.04 -13.75
C LYS A 127 17.89 -1.50 -13.80
N SER A 128 17.67 -2.28 -12.74
CA SER A 128 18.09 -3.68 -12.68
C SER A 128 17.38 -4.55 -13.72
N LYS A 129 16.10 -4.25 -14.03
CA LYS A 129 15.24 -5.05 -14.92
C LYS A 129 15.19 -6.53 -14.52
N ASN A 130 15.51 -6.84 -13.27
CA ASN A 130 15.47 -8.19 -12.74
C ASN A 130 14.01 -8.52 -12.37
N PRO A 131 13.37 -9.52 -13.01
CA PRO A 131 11.99 -9.90 -12.71
C PRO A 131 11.83 -10.52 -11.32
N ILE A 132 12.90 -11.02 -10.70
CA ILE A 132 12.86 -11.57 -9.35
C ILE A 132 12.80 -10.46 -8.29
N HIS A 133 13.21 -9.24 -8.64
CA HIS A 133 13.37 -8.12 -7.70
C HIS A 133 14.34 -8.48 -6.57
N ASN A 134 14.35 -7.74 -5.47
CA ASN A 134 15.12 -8.05 -4.27
C ASN A 134 14.23 -7.93 -3.02
N ASP A 135 14.80 -8.17 -1.85
CA ASP A 135 14.11 -8.13 -0.56
C ASP A 135 14.00 -6.70 0.03
N ASP A 136 14.04 -5.65 -0.80
CA ASP A 136 13.80 -4.29 -0.33
C ASP A 136 12.32 -4.13 0.11
N ILE A 137 12.12 -3.38 1.18
CA ILE A 137 10.81 -3.16 1.81
C ILE A 137 10.63 -1.67 2.07
N ILE A 138 9.42 -1.16 1.79
CA ILE A 138 9.00 0.15 2.30
C ILE A 138 8.00 -0.05 3.43
N TYR A 139 8.38 0.33 4.65
CA TYR A 139 7.49 0.38 5.79
C TYR A 139 6.89 1.78 5.93
N THR A 140 5.56 1.89 5.81
CA THR A 140 4.85 3.16 5.92
C THR A 140 3.89 3.10 7.12
N PRO A 141 4.24 3.70 8.27
CA PRO A 141 3.42 3.59 9.47
C PRO A 141 2.21 4.53 9.42
N SER A 142 1.13 4.15 10.11
CA SER A 142 -0.01 5.05 10.37
C SER A 142 -0.66 5.66 9.13
N VAL A 143 -0.74 4.91 8.04
CA VAL A 143 -1.46 5.30 6.82
C VAL A 143 -2.95 5.42 7.12
N THR A 144 -3.51 6.60 6.85
CA THR A 144 -4.95 6.84 7.02
C THR A 144 -5.74 6.25 5.86
N VAL A 145 -6.66 5.34 6.19
CA VAL A 145 -7.70 4.82 5.29
C VAL A 145 -8.97 5.63 5.49
N PHE A 146 -9.38 6.34 4.45
CA PHE A 146 -10.49 7.29 4.51
C PHE A 146 -11.60 7.02 3.48
N LYS A 147 -11.40 6.10 2.52
CA LYS A 147 -12.49 5.56 1.71
C LYS A 147 -12.78 4.09 2.03
N THR A 148 -14.01 3.65 1.76
CA THR A 148 -14.40 2.25 1.89
C THR A 148 -13.66 1.38 0.88
N ASP A 149 -13.16 0.21 1.30
CA ASP A 149 -12.54 -0.75 0.39
C ASP A 149 -13.58 -1.68 -0.23
N THR A 150 -14.25 -1.17 -1.27
CA THR A 150 -15.29 -1.88 -2.01
C THR A 150 -15.04 -1.79 -3.51
N VAL A 151 -15.95 -2.33 -4.32
CA VAL A 151 -15.89 -2.16 -5.78
C VAL A 151 -16.03 -0.68 -6.16
N ASN A 152 -16.70 0.14 -5.36
CA ASN A 152 -16.86 1.58 -5.55
C ASN A 152 -16.46 2.34 -4.27
N PRO A 153 -15.16 2.62 -4.08
CA PRO A 153 -14.69 3.34 -2.91
C PRO A 153 -15.36 4.71 -2.73
N ALA A 154 -15.98 4.93 -1.57
CA ALA A 154 -16.59 6.19 -1.20
C ALA A 154 -15.90 6.76 0.06
N LEU A 155 -15.81 8.09 0.15
CA LEU A 155 -15.30 8.77 1.34
C LEU A 155 -16.17 8.41 2.56
N MET A 156 -15.53 7.95 3.63
CA MET A 156 -16.17 7.70 4.91
C MET A 156 -16.28 8.99 5.72
N GLN A 157 -17.16 9.01 6.72
CA GLN A 157 -17.16 10.08 7.71
C GLN A 157 -15.82 10.10 8.46
N GLU A 158 -15.36 11.28 8.86
CA GLU A 158 -14.04 11.46 9.49
C GLU A 158 -13.85 10.59 10.74
N LYS A 159 -14.90 10.45 11.56
CA LYS A 159 -14.91 9.57 12.74
C LYS A 159 -14.69 8.08 12.43
N ASP A 160 -14.92 7.67 11.18
CA ASP A 160 -14.81 6.29 10.71
C ASP A 160 -13.48 6.05 9.98
N TRP A 161 -12.65 7.08 9.81
CA TRP A 161 -11.29 6.92 9.32
C TRP A 161 -10.46 6.12 10.33
N TYR A 162 -9.51 5.34 9.81
CA TYR A 162 -8.68 4.50 10.65
C TYR A 162 -7.27 4.39 10.07
N LYS A 163 -6.34 4.02 10.95
CA LYS A 163 -4.92 3.93 10.61
C LYS A 163 -4.48 2.48 10.58
N VAL A 164 -3.61 2.19 9.62
CA VAL A 164 -2.93 0.91 9.47
C VAL A 164 -1.46 1.18 9.13
N ASP A 165 -0.59 0.27 9.53
CA ASP A 165 0.78 0.25 9.02
C ASP A 165 0.77 -0.51 7.67
N ILE A 166 1.56 -0.06 6.71
CA ILE A 166 1.69 -0.72 5.40
C ILE A 166 3.12 -1.24 5.24
N ILE A 167 3.24 -2.50 4.85
CA ILE A 167 4.50 -3.11 4.42
C ILE A 167 4.40 -3.27 2.91
N THR A 168 5.28 -2.64 2.15
CA THR A 168 5.28 -2.66 0.68
C THR A 168 6.44 -3.51 0.20
N CYS A 169 6.14 -4.63 -0.44
CA CYS A 169 7.11 -5.59 -0.97
C CYS A 169 6.73 -5.93 -2.41
N ALA A 170 7.72 -5.98 -3.31
CA ALA A 170 7.49 -6.43 -4.67
C ALA A 170 7.65 -7.95 -4.77
N ALA A 171 6.59 -8.65 -5.16
CA ALA A 171 6.66 -10.09 -5.39
C ALA A 171 7.41 -10.40 -6.69
N PRO A 172 8.15 -11.53 -6.78
CA PRO A 172 8.79 -11.96 -8.02
C PRO A 172 7.80 -12.05 -9.18
N ASN A 173 8.16 -11.47 -10.32
CA ASN A 173 7.38 -11.54 -11.54
C ASN A 173 7.69 -12.83 -12.31
N LEU A 174 6.94 -13.88 -12.02
CA LEU A 174 7.10 -15.21 -12.63
C LEU A 174 6.35 -15.36 -13.97
N ARG A 175 5.89 -14.27 -14.60
CA ARG A 175 5.17 -14.36 -15.88
C ARG A 175 6.15 -14.71 -17.01
N GLU A 176 5.82 -15.73 -17.79
CA GLU A 176 6.59 -16.12 -18.98
C GLU A 176 6.64 -15.01 -20.05
N LYS A 177 5.63 -14.12 -20.10
CA LYS A 177 5.58 -12.95 -21.00
C LYS A 177 5.17 -11.68 -20.24
N PRO A 178 6.09 -10.72 -20.02
CA PRO A 178 5.75 -9.43 -19.42
C PRO A 178 4.74 -8.68 -20.30
N GLY A 179 3.56 -8.33 -19.75
CA GLY A 179 2.55 -7.52 -20.42
C GLY A 179 1.29 -8.25 -20.91
N SER A 180 1.18 -9.57 -20.76
CA SER A 180 -0.07 -10.27 -21.05
C SER A 180 -1.08 -10.08 -19.90
N LEU A 181 -2.31 -9.69 -20.26
CA LEU A 181 -3.47 -9.59 -19.38
C LEU A 181 -3.95 -11.00 -19.01
N GLN A 182 -3.32 -11.65 -18.05
CA GLN A 182 -3.89 -12.82 -17.41
C GLN A 182 -4.03 -12.53 -15.91
N ASN A 183 -5.06 -11.76 -15.58
CA ASN A 183 -5.69 -11.81 -14.28
C ASN A 183 -7.03 -12.52 -14.52
N VAL A 184 -7.12 -13.79 -14.13
CA VAL A 184 -8.39 -14.50 -13.90
C VAL A 184 -8.69 -14.40 -12.42
#